data_AF-A0A2S7D892-F1
#
_entry.id   AF-A0A2S7D892-F1
#
_cell.length_a   1.000
_cell.length_b   1.000
_cell.length_c   1.000
_cell.angle_alpha   90.00
_cell.angle_beta   90.00
_cell.angle_gamma   90.00
#
_symmetry.space_group_name_H-M   'P 1'
#
loop_
_entity.id
_entity.type
_entity.pdbx_description
1 polymer ?
#
loop_
_entity_poly.entity_id
_entity_poly.type
_entity_poly.pdbx_seq_one_letter_code
_entity_poly.pdbx_strand_id
1 'polypeptide(L)'
;MRAYRIVDGKVEDVTASIRQPKEALGSELYDRYQAAGAGDAFLDDSRLDQVPVGRWIMELDPEQPLAEDAPRAFDRGMLVHAGFFLWNGDHFENRDTVPARLWPCTDRPSECNKEDRYVTADK
;
A
#
# COMPACT_ATOMS: atom_id res chain seq x y z
N MET A 1 -0.65 -7.65 -10.37
CA MET A 1 0.33 -8.49 -9.63
C MET A 1 -0.19 -9.91 -9.53
N ARG A 2 0.69 -10.92 -9.45
CA ARG A 2 0.35 -12.29 -9.07
C ARG A 2 1.26 -12.75 -7.94
N ALA A 3 0.75 -13.60 -7.06
CA ALA A 3 1.52 -14.16 -5.97
C ALA A 3 1.33 -15.67 -5.89
N TYR A 4 2.44 -16.36 -5.71
CA TYR A 4 2.51 -17.81 -5.68
C TYR A 4 3.28 -18.25 -4.45
N ARG A 5 2.89 -19.39 -3.87
CA ARG A 5 3.64 -20.06 -2.81
C ARG A 5 4.05 -21.46 -3.24
N ILE A 6 5.07 -22.00 -2.60
CA ILE A 6 5.51 -23.38 -2.81
C ILE A 6 5.25 -24.16 -1.52
N VAL A 7 4.42 -25.21 -1.61
CA VAL A 7 4.10 -26.12 -0.51
C VAL A 7 4.36 -27.55 -0.97
N ASP A 8 5.23 -28.27 -0.28
CA ASP A 8 5.61 -29.65 -0.61
C ASP A 8 5.99 -29.84 -2.10
N GLY A 9 6.72 -28.87 -2.65
CA GLY A 9 7.17 -28.86 -4.05
C GLY A 9 6.09 -28.52 -5.08
N LYS A 10 4.85 -28.19 -4.65
CA LYS A 10 3.76 -27.75 -5.52
C LYS A 10 3.62 -26.24 -5.49
N VAL A 11 3.34 -25.66 -6.66
CA VAL A 11 3.02 -24.23 -6.78
C VAL A 11 1.53 -24.04 -6.51
N GLU A 12 1.21 -23.14 -5.60
CA GLU A 12 -0.16 -22.72 -5.31
C GLU A 12 -0.32 -21.23 -5.59
N ASP A 13 -1.39 -20.86 -6.31
CA ASP A 13 -1.74 -19.47 -6.59
C ASP A 13 -2.52 -18.89 -5.41
N VAL A 14 -1.94 -17.87 -4.76
CA VAL A 14 -2.52 -17.18 -3.61
C VAL A 14 -2.94 -15.75 -3.95
N THR A 15 -2.93 -15.38 -5.24
CA THR A 15 -3.26 -14.03 -5.73
C THR A 15 -4.62 -13.55 -5.24
N ALA A 16 -5.60 -14.46 -5.15
CA ALA A 16 -6.96 -14.14 -4.71
C ALA A 16 -7.04 -13.66 -3.24
N SER A 17 -6.01 -13.92 -2.41
CA SER A 17 -5.96 -13.39 -1.04
C SER A 17 -5.54 -11.92 -0.96
N ILE A 18 -5.04 -11.34 -2.06
CA ILE A 18 -4.67 -9.92 -2.12
C ILE A 18 -5.86 -9.11 -2.60
N ARG A 19 -6.38 -8.26 -1.71
CA ARG A 19 -7.42 -7.30 -2.06
C ARG A 19 -6.84 -6.31 -3.08
N GLN A 20 -7.52 -6.17 -4.21
CA GLN A 20 -7.09 -5.26 -5.27
C GLN A 20 -7.29 -3.81 -4.82
N PRO A 21 -6.47 -2.85 -5.29
CA PRO A 21 -6.44 -1.49 -4.77
C PRO A 21 -7.79 -0.78 -4.83
N LYS A 22 -8.57 -0.99 -5.90
CA LYS A 22 -9.93 -0.43 -6.03
C LYS A 22 -10.90 -0.94 -4.96
N GLU A 23 -10.80 -2.22 -4.61
CA GLU A 23 -11.59 -2.79 -3.52
C GLU A 23 -11.06 -2.34 -2.15
N ALA A 24 -9.74 -2.23 -1.98
CA ALA A 24 -9.10 -1.82 -0.73
C ALA A 24 -9.40 -0.36 -0.37
N LEU A 25 -9.30 0.54 -1.35
CA LEU A 25 -9.62 1.97 -1.18
C LEU A 25 -11.13 2.22 -1.14
N GLY A 26 -11.92 1.32 -1.74
CA GLY A 26 -13.33 1.51 -2.04
C GLY A 26 -13.53 2.16 -3.41
N SER A 27 -14.35 1.53 -4.25
CA SER A 27 -14.51 1.89 -5.67
C SER A 27 -14.86 3.36 -5.90
N GLU A 28 -15.74 3.93 -5.09
CA GLU A 28 -16.15 5.33 -5.23
C GLU A 28 -14.99 6.30 -4.99
N LEU A 29 -14.20 6.07 -3.94
CA LEU A 29 -13.09 6.94 -3.60
C LEU A 29 -11.94 6.78 -4.60
N TYR A 30 -11.69 5.54 -5.04
CA TYR A 30 -10.73 5.24 -6.11
C TYR A 30 -11.06 6.00 -7.39
N ASP A 31 -12.31 5.89 -7.87
CA ASP A 31 -12.76 6.53 -9.11
C ASP A 31 -12.76 8.07 -8.97
N ARG A 32 -13.11 8.59 -7.77
CA ARG A 32 -13.03 10.02 -7.47
C ARG A 32 -11.60 10.55 -7.60
N TYR A 33 -10.60 9.84 -7.09
CA TYR A 33 -9.22 10.30 -7.18
C TYR A 33 -8.64 10.15 -8.58
N GLN A 34 -9.01 9.11 -9.33
CA GLN A 34 -8.66 9.06 -10.75
C GLN A 34 -9.25 10.24 -11.53
N ALA A 35 -10.51 10.60 -11.28
CA ALA A 35 -11.13 11.76 -11.91
C ALA A 35 -10.46 13.10 -11.48
N ALA A 36 -9.81 13.13 -10.33
CA ALA A 36 -9.01 14.26 -9.85
C ALA A 36 -7.56 14.26 -10.35
N GLY A 37 -7.20 13.36 -11.27
CA GLY A 37 -5.87 13.30 -11.89
C GLY A 37 -4.90 12.31 -11.25
N ALA A 38 -5.34 11.49 -10.29
CA ALA A 38 -4.51 10.41 -9.77
C ALA A 38 -4.27 9.33 -10.83
N GLY A 39 -3.06 8.78 -10.86
CA GLY A 39 -2.74 7.61 -11.66
C GLY A 39 -3.45 6.34 -11.19
N ASP A 40 -3.30 5.26 -11.95
CA ASP A 40 -3.69 3.93 -11.49
C ASP A 40 -2.92 3.55 -10.23
N ALA A 41 -3.57 2.84 -9.30
CA ALA A 41 -2.87 2.35 -8.14
C ALA A 41 -1.83 1.28 -8.53
N PHE A 42 -0.67 1.37 -7.91
CA PHE A 42 0.43 0.43 -8.09
C PHE A 42 0.99 -0.01 -6.74
N LEU A 43 1.82 -1.06 -6.80
CA LEU A 43 2.45 -1.62 -5.63
C LEU A 43 3.68 -0.79 -5.28
N ASP A 44 3.69 -0.23 -4.07
CA ASP A 44 4.92 0.18 -3.41
C ASP A 44 5.62 -1.07 -2.89
N ASP A 45 6.62 -1.51 -3.66
CA ASP A 45 7.45 -2.68 -3.40
C ASP A 45 8.76 -2.34 -2.70
N SER A 46 8.96 -1.07 -2.32
CA SER A 46 10.22 -0.53 -1.79
C SER A 46 10.67 -1.12 -0.45
N ARG A 47 9.86 -2.00 0.16
CA ARG A 47 10.11 -2.69 1.43
C ARG A 47 10.06 -4.21 1.34
N LEU A 48 9.73 -4.77 0.16
CA LEU A 48 9.54 -6.21 0.01
C LEU A 48 10.83 -7.03 0.20
N ASP A 49 11.99 -6.38 0.13
CA ASP A 49 13.29 -6.98 0.43
C ASP A 49 13.56 -7.13 1.94
N GLN A 50 12.84 -6.38 2.77
CA GLN A 50 13.04 -6.31 4.22
C GLN A 50 11.90 -6.94 5.03
N VAL A 51 10.67 -6.77 4.55
CA VAL A 51 9.47 -7.16 5.27
C VAL A 51 8.45 -7.81 4.32
N PRO A 52 7.64 -8.75 4.82
CA PRO A 52 6.65 -9.47 4.01
C PRO A 52 5.37 -8.64 3.74
N VAL A 53 5.48 -7.32 3.57
CA VAL A 53 4.34 -6.40 3.41
C VAL A 53 4.45 -5.63 2.10
N GLY A 54 3.37 -5.63 1.32
CA GLY A 54 3.18 -4.70 0.20
C GLY A 54 2.14 -3.63 0.52
N ARG A 55 2.24 -2.49 -0.16
CA ARG A 55 1.28 -1.39 -0.04
C ARG A 55 0.78 -0.97 -1.42
N TRP A 56 -0.53 -0.82 -1.54
CA TRP A 56 -1.12 -0.15 -2.69
C TRP A 56 -1.13 1.35 -2.49
N ILE A 57 -0.60 2.08 -3.48
CA ILE A 57 -0.62 3.55 -3.50
C ILE A 57 -1.09 4.07 -4.86
N MET A 58 -1.64 5.28 -4.88
CA MET A 58 -1.85 6.08 -6.09
C MET A 58 -1.03 7.36 -5.99
N GLU A 59 -0.47 7.81 -7.11
CA GLU A 59 0.21 9.09 -7.24
C GLU A 59 -0.74 10.14 -7.81
N LEU A 60 -0.69 11.35 -7.27
CA LEU A 60 -1.40 12.51 -7.79
C LEU A 60 -0.49 13.34 -8.68
N ASP A 61 -1.10 14.18 -9.52
CA ASP A 61 -0.40 15.26 -10.21
C ASP A 61 0.32 16.15 -9.16
N PRO A 62 1.65 16.26 -9.21
CA PRO A 62 2.40 17.08 -8.25
C PRO A 62 2.03 18.57 -8.29
N GLU A 63 1.48 19.06 -9.39
CA GLU A 63 1.00 20.44 -9.51
C GLU A 63 -0.39 20.64 -8.90
N GLN A 64 -1.11 19.54 -8.64
CA GLN A 64 -2.48 19.52 -8.11
C GLN A 64 -2.65 18.45 -7.02
N PRO A 65 -1.93 18.56 -5.89
CA PRO A 65 -2.06 17.60 -4.80
C PRO A 65 -3.45 17.68 -4.17
N LEU A 66 -3.86 16.59 -3.52
CA LEU A 66 -5.06 16.60 -2.68
C LEU A 66 -4.82 17.47 -1.43
N ALA A 67 -5.91 17.92 -0.81
CA ALA A 67 -5.81 18.47 0.54
C ALA A 67 -5.23 17.41 1.49
N GLU A 68 -4.38 17.82 2.44
CA GLU A 68 -3.71 16.87 3.35
C GLU A 68 -4.69 16.08 4.24
N ASP A 69 -5.84 16.67 4.54
CA ASP A 69 -6.91 16.05 5.31
C ASP A 69 -7.83 15.17 4.45
N ALA A 70 -7.62 15.13 3.13
CA ALA A 70 -8.39 14.28 2.23
C ALA A 70 -8.31 12.81 2.70
N PRO A 71 -9.42 12.06 2.58
CA PRO A 71 -9.44 10.65 2.96
C PRO A 71 -8.31 9.87 2.30
N ARG A 72 -7.54 9.10 3.07
CA ARG A 72 -6.50 8.20 2.51
C ARG A 72 -5.29 8.92 1.89
N ALA A 73 -5.29 10.25 1.81
CA ALA A 73 -4.13 11.03 1.39
C ALA A 73 -3.00 10.95 2.42
N PHE A 74 -1.76 10.99 1.95
CA PHE A 74 -0.54 11.13 2.73
C PHE A 74 0.55 11.81 1.88
N ASP A 75 1.73 12.04 2.46
CA ASP A 75 2.83 12.76 1.80
C ASP A 75 2.40 14.11 1.20
N ARG A 76 1.82 14.96 2.07
CA ARG A 76 1.32 16.29 1.70
C ARG A 76 0.30 16.27 0.54
N GLY A 77 -0.50 15.22 0.46
CA GLY A 77 -1.55 15.05 -0.54
C GLY A 77 -1.09 14.53 -1.90
N MET A 78 0.20 14.22 -2.05
CA MET A 78 0.78 13.70 -3.30
C MET A 78 0.48 12.22 -3.52
N LEU A 79 0.22 11.48 -2.45
CA LEU A 79 -0.02 10.04 -2.49
C LEU A 79 -1.33 9.67 -1.82
N VAL A 80 -1.99 8.64 -2.32
CA VAL A 80 -3.17 8.01 -1.68
C VAL A 80 -2.82 6.61 -1.27
N HIS A 81 -3.11 6.26 -0.03
CA HIS A 81 -2.97 4.92 0.49
C HIS A 81 -4.23 4.08 0.22
N ALA A 82 -4.13 3.07 -0.63
CA ALA A 82 -5.25 2.18 -0.91
C ALA A 82 -5.35 1.02 0.09
N GLY A 83 -4.23 0.51 0.61
CA GLY A 83 -4.21 -0.53 1.64
C GLY A 83 -2.87 -1.26 1.70
N PHE A 84 -2.65 -2.02 2.76
CA PHE A 84 -1.53 -2.96 2.89
C PHE A 84 -2.01 -4.39 2.69
N PHE A 85 -1.08 -5.26 2.35
CA PHE A 85 -1.25 -6.70 2.40
C PHE A 85 0.02 -7.37 2.94
N LEU A 86 -0.14 -8.17 4.00
CA LEU A 86 0.93 -8.84 4.72
C LEU A 86 0.90 -10.34 4.40
N TRP A 87 2.03 -10.91 3.99
CA TRP A 87 2.18 -12.36 3.91
C TRP A 87 2.39 -12.96 5.31
N ASN A 88 1.51 -13.86 5.73
CA ASN A 88 1.57 -14.52 7.04
C ASN A 88 2.22 -15.92 7.01
N GLY A 89 2.73 -16.36 5.85
CA GLY A 89 3.26 -17.71 5.64
C GLY A 89 2.29 -18.65 4.92
N ASP A 90 1.00 -18.32 4.88
CA ASP A 90 -0.05 -19.13 4.26
C ASP A 90 -0.80 -18.35 3.17
N HIS A 91 -1.26 -17.14 3.50
CA HIS A 91 -2.01 -16.25 2.60
C HIS A 91 -1.66 -14.78 2.90
N PHE A 92 -2.20 -13.86 2.10
CA PHE A 92 -2.10 -12.43 2.36
C PHE A 92 -3.24 -11.93 3.26
N GLU A 93 -2.89 -11.27 4.35
CA GLU A 93 -3.79 -10.52 5.22
C GLU A 93 -3.85 -9.06 4.79
N ASN A 94 -5.03 -8.58 4.39
CA ASN A 94 -5.22 -7.18 3.98
C ASN A 94 -5.46 -6.30 5.20
N ARG A 95 -4.77 -5.16 5.28
CA ARG A 95 -4.78 -4.27 6.44
C ARG A 95 -4.82 -2.80 6.02
N ASP A 96 -5.47 -1.95 6.80
CA ASP A 96 -5.46 -0.51 6.58
C ASP A 96 -4.25 0.19 7.19
N THR A 97 -3.60 -0.47 8.15
CA THR A 97 -2.40 0.03 8.85
C THR A 97 -1.47 -1.12 9.16
N VAL A 98 -0.19 -0.80 9.33
CA VAL A 98 0.83 -1.75 9.80
C VAL A 98 1.68 -1.13 10.92
N PRO A 99 2.25 -1.91 11.84
CA PRO A 99 3.25 -1.42 12.79
C PRO A 99 4.55 -1.00 12.10
N ALA A 100 5.30 -0.07 12.71
CA ALA A 100 6.56 0.46 12.17
C ALA A 100 7.60 -0.62 11.86
N ARG A 101 7.68 -1.70 12.65
CA ARG A 101 8.57 -2.84 12.34
C ARG A 101 8.25 -3.55 11.03
N LEU A 102 7.03 -3.41 10.52
CA LEU A 102 6.57 -3.98 9.24
C LEU A 102 6.57 -2.97 8.10
N TRP A 103 7.07 -1.76 8.33
CA TRP A 103 7.29 -0.74 7.30
C TRP A 103 8.50 0.15 7.68
N PRO A 104 9.70 -0.44 7.77
CA PRO A 104 10.87 0.28 8.25
C PRO A 104 11.21 1.46 7.33
N CYS A 105 11.66 2.57 7.91
CA CYS A 105 12.34 3.60 7.11
C CYS A 105 13.65 3.03 6.56
N THR A 106 13.94 3.28 5.29
CA THR A 106 15.30 3.10 4.76
C THR A 106 16.17 4.30 5.14
N ASP A 107 17.48 4.17 4.98
CA ASP A 107 18.44 5.27 5.22
C ASP A 107 18.30 6.44 4.23
N ARG A 108 17.36 6.36 3.28
CA ARG A 108 17.07 7.40 2.30
C ARG A 108 15.90 8.25 2.81
N PRO A 109 16.13 9.51 3.22
CA PRO A 109 15.09 10.36 3.78
C PRO A 109 13.90 10.60 2.85
N SER A 110 14.13 10.55 1.53
CA SER A 110 13.07 10.69 0.50
C SER A 110 12.13 9.49 0.42
N GLU A 111 12.49 8.36 1.03
CA GLU A 111 11.72 7.12 0.95
C GLU A 111 10.91 6.85 2.22
N CYS A 112 11.10 7.64 3.29
CA CYS A 112 10.34 7.46 4.53
C CYS A 112 9.63 8.75 4.98
N ASN A 113 8.31 8.77 4.80
CA ASN A 113 7.46 9.77 5.41
C ASN A 113 7.22 9.41 6.89
N LYS A 114 7.90 10.11 7.81
CA LYS A 114 7.71 9.93 9.27
C LYS A 114 6.31 10.31 9.76
N GLU A 115 5.56 11.05 8.97
CA GLU A 115 4.18 11.46 9.23
C GLU A 115 3.17 10.53 8.54
N ASP A 116 3.61 9.39 8.01
CA ASP A 116 2.72 8.40 7.43
C ASP A 116 1.79 7.80 8.50
N ARG A 117 0.59 8.37 8.59
CA ARG A 117 -0.46 7.97 9.53
C ARG A 117 -0.95 6.52 9.38
N TYR A 118 -0.53 5.80 8.33
CA TYR A 118 -0.86 4.39 8.11
C TYR A 118 0.21 3.44 8.63
N VAL A 119 1.37 3.97 9.04
CA VAL A 119 2.41 3.27 9.78
C VAL A 119 2.28 3.66 11.25
N THR A 120 1.88 2.70 12.08
CA THR A 120 1.58 2.93 13.50
C THR A 120 2.75 2.52 14.40
N ALA A 121 2.82 3.09 15.60
CA ALA A 121 3.82 2.69 16.58
C ALA A 121 3.75 1.18 16.88
N ASP A 122 4.91 0.55 17.09
CA ASP A 122 4.96 -0.83 17.52
C ASP A 122 4.24 -1.01 18.87
N LYS A 123 3.33 -1.99 18.92
CA LYS A 123 2.72 -2.48 20.15
C LYS A 123 3.51 -3.67 20.69
#